data_AF-A0A524KS93-F1
#
_entry.id   AF-A0A524KS93-F1
#
_cell.length_a   1.000
_cell.length_b   1.000
_cell.length_c   1.000
_cell.angle_alpha   90.00
_cell.angle_beta   90.00
_cell.angle_gamma   90.00
#
_symmetry.space_group_name_H-M   'P 1'
#
loop_
_entity.id
_entity.type
_entity.pdbx_description
1 polymer ?
#
loop_
_entity_poly.entity_id
_entity_poly.type
_entity_poly.pdbx_seq_one_letter_code
_entity_poly.pdbx_strand_id
1 'polypeptide(L)' 'MKKRRGAPLTSSERMPVILRRLKAAYPDAACALLHDNPYQLLVATILSAQCTDARVNLVTPELFRKYP' A
#
# COMPACT_ATOMS: atom_id res chain seq x y z
N MET A 1 17.59 33.05 -23.65
CA MET A 1 16.88 31.93 -24.29
C MET A 1 15.84 31.35 -23.34
N LYS A 2 14.55 31.69 -23.50
CA LYS A 2 13.46 31.11 -22.69
C LYS A 2 13.17 29.70 -23.21
N LYS A 3 13.57 28.66 -22.47
CA LYS A 3 13.14 27.28 -22.74
C LYS A 3 11.61 27.26 -22.73
N ARG A 4 10.99 27.08 -23.89
CA ARG A 4 9.55 26.84 -24.01
C ARG A 4 9.26 25.57 -23.21
N ARG A 5 8.54 25.70 -22.09
CA ARG A 5 8.02 24.54 -21.37
C ARG A 5 7.02 23.90 -22.33
N GLY A 6 7.36 22.71 -22.85
CA GLY A 6 6.43 21.91 -23.65
C GLY A 6 5.16 21.63 -22.86
N ALA A 7 4.08 21.28 -23.56
CA ALA A 7 2.82 20.90 -22.92
C ALA A 7 3.07 19.86 -21.81
N PRO A 8 2.38 19.94 -20.67
CA PRO A 8 2.55 18.97 -19.61
C PRO A 8 2.23 17.56 -20.13
N LEU A 9 3.07 16.60 -19.75
CA LEU A 9 2.85 15.19 -20.07
C LEU A 9 1.47 14.75 -19.59
N THR A 10 0.79 13.97 -20.41
CA THR A 10 -0.46 13.28 -20.06
C THR A 10 -0.24 12.27 -18.94
N SER A 11 -1.32 11.83 -18.30
CA SER A 11 -1.25 10.79 -17.25
C SER A 11 -0.58 9.51 -17.75
N SER A 12 -0.87 9.10 -18.98
CA SER A 12 -0.28 7.89 -19.61
C SER A 12 1.22 8.02 -19.84
N GLU A 13 1.71 9.20 -20.23
CA GLU A 13 3.14 9.43 -20.44
C GLU A 13 3.92 9.53 -19.12
N ARG A 14 3.29 10.02 -18.05
CA ARG A 14 3.92 10.17 -16.72
C ARG A 14 3.95 8.88 -15.92
N MET A 15 2.98 7.99 -16.14
CA MET A 15 2.79 6.77 -15.34
C MET A 15 4.05 5.89 -15.25
N PRO A 16 4.75 5.56 -16.37
CA PRO A 16 5.94 4.69 -16.29
C PRO A 16 7.07 5.31 -15.48
N VAL A 17 7.24 6.64 -15.56
CA VAL A 17 8.28 7.37 -14.82
C VAL A 17 7.98 7.36 -13.32
N ILE A 18 6.71 7.56 -12.94
CA ILE A 18 6.27 7.51 -11.53
C ILE A 18 6.48 6.11 -10.97
N LEU A 19 6.02 5.06 -11.67
CA LEU A 19 6.19 3.68 -11.23
C LEU A 19 7.66 3.30 -11.07
N ARG A 20 8.53 3.70 -12.01
CA ARG A 20 9.98 3.47 -11.89
C ARG A 20 10.57 4.13 -10.65
N ARG A 21 10.17 5.37 -10.35
CA ARG A 21 10.65 6.11 -9.18
C ARG A 21 10.15 5.49 -7.87
N LEU A 22 8.88 5.08 -7.82
CA LEU A 22 8.30 4.42 -6.65
C LEU A 22 8.99 3.08 -6.36
N LYS A 23 9.20 2.26 -7.39
CA LYS A 23 9.94 0.99 -7.26
C LYS A 23 11.37 1.19 -6.75
N ALA A 24 12.07 2.23 -7.21
CA ALA A 24 13.42 2.53 -6.75
C ALA A 24 13.45 3.10 -5.33
N ALA A 25 12.44 3.89 -4.93
CA ALA A 25 12.36 4.51 -3.60
C ALA A 25 11.89 3.54 -2.51
N TYR A 26 11.06 2.56 -2.87
CA TYR A 26 10.50 1.57 -1.95
C TYR A 26 10.71 0.15 -2.49
N PRO A 27 11.96 -0.34 -2.55
CA PRO A 27 12.28 -1.64 -3.13
C PRO A 27 11.63 -2.82 -2.40
N ASP A 28 11.40 -2.68 -1.09
CA ASP A 28 10.87 -3.73 -0.21
C ASP A 28 9.40 -3.51 0.18
N ALA A 29 8.65 -2.74 -0.60
CA ALA A 29 7.23 -2.49 -0.32
C ALA A 29 6.42 -3.79 -0.36
N ALA A 30 5.78 -4.14 0.76
CA ALA A 30 4.96 -5.33 0.93
C ALA A 30 3.65 -4.99 1.68
N CYS A 31 2.77 -5.98 1.82
CA CYS A 31 1.57 -5.84 2.65
C CYS A 31 1.97 -5.58 4.12
N ALA A 32 1.41 -4.54 4.74
CA ALA A 32 1.73 -4.16 6.11
C ALA A 32 0.82 -4.82 7.17
N LEU A 33 -0.26 -5.46 6.74
CA LEU A 33 -1.17 -6.20 7.63
C LEU A 33 -0.55 -7.56 7.97
N LEU A 34 -0.37 -7.86 9.26
CA LEU A 34 0.16 -9.13 9.72
C LEU A 34 -0.92 -10.22 9.67
N HIS A 35 -0.62 -11.32 8.98
CA HIS A 35 -1.52 -12.44 8.78
C HIS A 35 -0.73 -13.71 8.41
N ASP A 36 -1.22 -14.87 8.81
CA ASP A 36 -0.62 -16.17 8.49
C ASP A 36 -1.30 -16.88 7.31
N ASN A 37 -2.49 -16.43 6.91
CA ASN A 37 -3.28 -17.05 5.86
C ASN A 37 -4.25 -16.06 5.17
N PRO A 38 -4.84 -16.42 4.02
CA PRO A 38 -5.75 -15.54 3.29
C PRO A 38 -7.01 -15.11 4.06
N TYR A 39 -7.51 -15.96 4.96
CA TYR A 39 -8.68 -15.62 5.79
C TYR A 39 -8.37 -14.51 6.79
N GLN A 40 -7.23 -14.60 7.48
CA GLN A 40 -6.75 -13.54 8.36
C GLN A 40 -6.51 -12.23 7.60
N LEU A 41 -5.95 -12.28 6.39
CA LEU A 41 -5.77 -11.10 5.54
C LEU A 41 -7.11 -10.45 5.17
N LEU A 42 -8.11 -11.25 4.81
CA LEU A 42 -9.45 -10.76 4.51
C LEU A 42 -10.04 -9.99 5.71
N VAL A 43 -9.98 -10.58 6.90
CA VAL A 43 -10.50 -9.94 8.12
C VAL A 43 -9.69 -8.68 8.46
N ALA A 44 -8.36 -8.74 8.41
CA ALA A 44 -7.50 -7.59 8.65
C ALA A 44 -7.75 -6.44 7.65
N THR A 45 -8.06 -6.76 6.40
CA THR A 45 -8.42 -5.78 5.35
C THR A 45 -9.76 -5.11 5.64
N ILE A 46 -10.74 -5.86 6.13
CA ILE A 46 -12.03 -5.29 6.55
C ILE A 46 -11.82 -4.31 7.73
N LEU A 47 -10.99 -4.70 8.70
CA LEU A 47 -10.68 -3.88 9.87
C LEU A 47 -9.81 -2.66 9.55
N SER A 48 -9.05 -2.67 8.45
CA SER A 48 -8.20 -1.54 8.05
C SER A 48 -9.00 -0.38 7.44
N ALA A 49 -10.29 -0.59 7.11
CA ALA A 49 -11.15 0.47 6.62
C ALA A 49 -11.20 1.62 7.62
N GLN A 50 -10.72 2.80 7.21
CA GLN A 50 -10.62 4.01 8.05
C GLN A 50 -9.82 3.81 9.35
N CYS A 51 -8.87 2.86 9.34
CA CYS A 51 -7.99 2.54 10.46
C CYS A 51 -6.55 2.45 9.96
N THR A 52 -5.57 2.53 10.87
CA THR A 52 -4.16 2.34 10.51
C THR A 52 -3.79 0.87 10.62
N ASP A 53 -2.96 0.36 9.71
CA ASP A 53 -2.45 -1.02 9.76
C ASP A 53 -1.78 -1.32 11.11
N ALA A 54 -1.09 -0.33 11.70
CA ALA A 54 -0.52 -0.44 13.03
C ALA A 54 -1.58 -0.75 14.11
N ARG A 55 -2.73 -0.07 14.08
CA ARG A 55 -3.84 -0.31 15.03
C ARG A 55 -4.50 -1.66 14.79
N VAL A 56 -4.64 -2.09 13.54
CA VAL A 56 -5.14 -3.42 13.17
C VAL A 56 -4.21 -4.51 13.70
N ASN A 57 -2.91 -4.38 13.47
CA ASN A 57 -1.89 -5.33 13.92
C ASN A 57 -1.78 -5.43 15.46
N LEU A 58 -2.21 -4.42 16.20
CA LEU A 58 -2.31 -4.49 17.66
C LEU A 58 -3.49 -5.34 18.15
N VAL A 59 -4.57 -5.46 17.37
CA VAL A 59 -5.81 -6.15 17.80
C VAL A 59 -5.98 -7.53 17.18
N THR A 60 -5.45 -7.75 15.98
CA THR A 60 -5.62 -9.01 15.26
C THR A 60 -5.01 -10.25 15.94
N PRO A 61 -3.88 -10.20 16.68
CA PRO A 61 -3.34 -11.40 17.32
C PRO A 61 -4.30 -12.02 18.35
N GLU A 62 -4.95 -11.19 19.16
CA GLU A 62 -5.94 -11.68 20.13
C GLU A 62 -7.23 -12.12 19.42
N LEU A 63 -7.67 -11.37 18.41
CA LEU A 63 -8.84 -11.71 17.61
C LEU A 63 -8.69 -13.09 16.96
N PHE A 64 -7.57 -13.35 16.29
CA PHE A 64 -7.32 -14.62 15.60
C PHE A 64 -7.06 -15.78 16.56
N ARG A 65 -6.48 -15.53 17.73
CA ARG A 65 -6.38 -16.55 18.78
C ARG A 65 -7.76 -16.97 19.31
N LYS A 66 -8.69 -16.02 19.40
CA LYS A 66 -10.06 -16.26 19.87
C LYS A 66 -10.96 -16.87 18.78
N TYR A 67 -10.72 -16.50 17.53
CA TYR A 67 -11.49 -16.91 16.35
C TYR A 67 -10.50 -17.37 15.24
N PRO A 68 -10.03 -18.64 15.30
CA PRO A 68 -9.00 -19.16 14.38
C PRO A 68 -9.51 -19.36 12.95
#